data_AF-A0A166DXC6-F1
#
_entry.id   AF-A0A166DXC6-F1
#
_cell.length_a   1.000
_cell.length_b   1.000
_cell.length_c   1.000
_cell.angle_alpha   90.00
_cell.angle_beta   90.00
_cell.angle_gamma   90.00
#
_symmetry.space_group_name_H-M   'P 1'
#
loop_
_entity.id
_entity.type
_entity.pdbx_description
1 polymer ?
#
loop_
_entity_poly.entity_id
_entity_poly.type
_entity_poly.pdbx_seq_one_letter_code
_entity_poly.pdbx_strand_id
1 'polypeptide(L)'
;MSPPTDLKKVLDSEIKEWHFHIYFFQKNDAQRQAALDLRDAVLRLRRDGAFVAVPLYRVNFEPMGPHPCGSYEIWCPSESFASLFSYLCMNRGELSILVHPLTQLQRTDHDERKAWIGNPFPIDLSTLPLNGDLPLQYPSLKLGYSSPAPGLSLEDRKRLGDAVEDILKGEEEAAPAPSP
;
A
#
# COMPACT_ATOMS: atom_id res chain seq x y z
N MET A 1 -12.11 21.52 -3.59
CA MET A 1 -13.19 20.68 -4.14
C MET A 1 -13.70 19.76 -3.04
N SER A 2 -15.00 19.48 -3.00
CA SER A 2 -15.55 18.51 -2.04
C SER A 2 -15.12 17.08 -2.39
N PRO A 3 -14.92 16.19 -1.40
CA PRO A 3 -14.64 14.78 -1.66
C PRO A 3 -15.76 14.12 -2.50
N PRO A 4 -15.42 13.22 -3.45
CA PRO A 4 -16.43 12.50 -4.20
C PRO A 4 -17.19 11.52 -3.30
N THR A 5 -18.52 11.50 -3.41
CA THR A 5 -19.42 10.59 -2.68
C THR A 5 -20.20 9.66 -3.60
N ASP A 6 -20.04 9.79 -4.92
CA ASP A 6 -20.62 8.84 -5.88
C ASP A 6 -20.00 7.46 -5.70
N LEU A 7 -20.83 6.49 -5.27
CA LEU A 7 -20.38 5.15 -4.89
C LEU A 7 -19.61 4.46 -6.02
N LYS A 8 -20.13 4.53 -7.25
CA LYS A 8 -19.50 3.86 -8.40
C LYS A 8 -18.13 4.47 -8.68
N LYS A 9 -18.05 5.80 -8.74
CA LYS A 9 -16.80 6.52 -8.97
C LYS A 9 -15.74 6.18 -7.92
N VAL A 10 -16.11 6.13 -6.65
CA VAL A 10 -15.18 5.79 -5.57
C VAL A 10 -14.67 4.35 -5.72
N LEU A 11 -15.57 3.39 -5.96
CA LEU A 11 -15.21 1.98 -6.16
C LEU A 11 -14.33 1.76 -7.40
N ASP A 12 -14.63 2.43 -8.51
CA ASP A 12 -13.83 2.35 -9.74
C ASP A 12 -12.41 2.91 -9.56
N SER A 13 -12.23 3.85 -8.62
CA SER A 13 -10.94 4.48 -8.32
C SER A 13 -10.12 3.78 -7.23
N GLU A 14 -10.62 2.65 -6.70
CA GLU A 14 -9.94 1.92 -5.62
C GLU A 14 -8.56 1.42 -6.05
N ILE A 15 -7.55 1.69 -5.23
CA ILE A 15 -6.17 1.26 -5.47
C ILE A 15 -6.06 -0.25 -5.32
N LYS A 16 -5.46 -0.91 -6.32
CA LYS A 16 -5.35 -2.37 -6.34
C LYS A 16 -3.96 -2.90 -6.03
N GLU A 17 -2.93 -2.06 -6.14
CA GLU A 17 -1.54 -2.46 -5.88
C GLU A 17 -0.79 -1.34 -5.16
N TRP A 18 0.15 -1.74 -4.32
CA TRP A 18 0.89 -0.87 -3.41
C TRP A 18 2.36 -1.25 -3.37
N HIS A 19 3.19 -0.25 -3.10
CA HIS A 19 4.60 -0.43 -2.79
C HIS A 19 4.90 -0.04 -1.35
N PHE A 20 5.78 -0.83 -0.74
CA PHE A 20 6.39 -0.56 0.56
C PHE A 20 7.90 -0.46 0.36
N HIS A 21 8.50 0.70 0.62
CA HIS A 21 9.96 0.86 0.59
C HIS A 21 10.49 0.93 2.00
N ILE A 22 11.27 -0.07 2.39
CA ILE A 22 11.88 -0.18 3.71
C ILE A 22 13.21 0.56 3.65
N TYR A 23 13.38 1.56 4.49
CA TYR A 23 14.54 2.45 4.51
C TYR A 23 15.48 2.16 5.68
N PHE A 24 16.78 2.26 5.40
CA PHE A 24 17.86 2.16 6.36
C PHE A 24 18.98 3.15 6.00
N PHE A 25 19.68 3.66 7.02
CA PHE A 25 20.86 4.48 6.77
C PHE A 25 22.03 3.62 6.28
N GLN A 26 22.66 4.04 5.19
CA GLN A 26 23.67 3.31 4.42
C GLN A 26 24.91 2.95 5.24
N LYS A 27 25.25 3.81 6.22
CA LYS A 27 26.40 3.64 7.14
C LYS A 27 25.99 3.15 8.53
N ASN A 28 24.76 2.66 8.67
CA ASN A 28 24.28 2.03 9.89
C ASN A 28 24.12 0.53 9.65
N ASP A 29 25.14 -0.24 10.01
CA ASP A 29 25.17 -1.69 9.79
C ASP A 29 24.03 -2.41 10.52
N ALA A 30 23.62 -1.93 11.69
CA ALA A 30 22.52 -2.51 12.46
C ALA A 30 21.18 -2.33 11.76
N GLN A 31 20.88 -1.12 11.24
CA GLN A 31 19.67 -0.91 10.45
C GLN A 31 19.70 -1.68 9.14
N ARG A 32 20.84 -1.74 8.45
CA ARG A 32 20.99 -2.55 7.23
C ARG A 32 20.67 -4.01 7.51
N GLN A 33 21.21 -4.57 8.59
CA GLN A 33 20.94 -5.96 8.96
C GLN A 33 19.46 -6.17 9.31
N ALA A 34 18.87 -5.28 10.14
CA ALA A 34 17.46 -5.35 10.48
C ALA A 34 16.54 -5.29 9.24
N ALA A 35 16.89 -4.48 8.24
CA ALA A 35 16.16 -4.39 6.98
C ALA A 35 16.21 -5.71 6.19
N LEU A 36 17.39 -6.35 6.12
CA LEU A 36 17.55 -7.65 5.47
C LEU A 36 16.82 -8.76 6.23
N ASP A 37 16.88 -8.76 7.57
CA ASP A 37 16.17 -9.73 8.41
C ASP A 37 14.64 -9.62 8.24
N LEU A 38 14.13 -8.38 8.18
CA LEU A 38 12.72 -8.11 7.92
C LEU A 38 12.31 -8.59 6.52
N ARG A 39 13.15 -8.35 5.51
CA ARG A 39 12.93 -8.84 4.14
C ARG A 39 12.83 -10.36 4.10
N ASP A 40 13.75 -11.05 4.77
CA ASP A 40 13.76 -12.51 4.85
C ASP A 40 12.54 -13.05 5.59
N ALA A 41 12.08 -12.36 6.63
CA ALA A 41 10.86 -12.71 7.35
C ALA A 41 9.63 -12.59 6.44
N VAL A 42 9.50 -11.50 5.67
CA VAL A 42 8.44 -11.32 4.67
C VAL A 42 8.46 -12.45 3.62
N LEU A 43 9.66 -12.84 3.14
CA LEU A 43 9.79 -13.93 2.16
C LEU A 43 9.35 -15.28 2.74
N ARG A 44 9.72 -15.59 3.98
CA ARG A 44 9.27 -16.80 4.70
C ARG A 44 7.76 -16.79 4.89
N LEU A 45 7.19 -15.68 5.37
CA LEU A 45 5.76 -15.54 5.60
C LEU A 45 4.94 -15.59 4.31
N ARG A 46 5.45 -15.03 3.20
CA ARG A 46 4.85 -15.21 1.87
C ARG A 46 4.82 -16.69 1.48
N ARG A 47 5.96 -17.39 1.62
CA ARG A 47 6.06 -18.82 1.31
C ARG A 47 5.05 -19.64 2.14
N ASP A 48 4.88 -19.26 3.39
CA ASP A 48 4.03 -19.97 4.36
C ASP A 48 2.56 -19.51 4.31
N GLY A 49 2.20 -18.59 3.42
CA GLY A 49 0.82 -18.21 3.11
C GLY A 49 0.20 -17.13 4.01
N ALA A 50 1.01 -16.38 4.77
CA ALA A 50 0.48 -15.32 5.65
C ALA A 50 -0.11 -14.13 4.86
N PHE A 51 0.48 -13.82 3.70
CA PHE A 51 0.07 -12.76 2.78
C PHE A 51 0.82 -12.90 1.45
N VAL A 52 0.34 -12.20 0.42
CA VAL A 52 1.10 -12.00 -0.81
C VAL A 52 1.87 -10.68 -0.73
N ALA A 53 3.19 -10.77 -0.68
CA ALA A 53 4.10 -9.63 -0.66
C ALA A 53 5.38 -10.00 -1.41
N VAL A 54 5.80 -9.22 -2.40
CA VAL A 54 6.92 -9.56 -3.28
C VAL A 54 8.04 -8.54 -3.12
N PRO A 55 9.03 -8.80 -2.26
CA PRO A 55 10.25 -7.99 -2.22
C PRO A 55 10.97 -8.04 -3.56
N LEU A 56 11.37 -6.89 -4.09
CA LEU A 56 12.22 -6.82 -5.27
C LEU A 56 13.54 -7.54 -4.99
N TYR A 57 14.10 -8.21 -6.00
CA TYR A 57 15.35 -8.95 -5.84
C TYR A 57 16.50 -8.04 -5.37
N ARG A 58 16.59 -6.83 -5.96
CA ARG A 58 17.61 -5.85 -5.65
C ARG A 58 17.35 -5.17 -4.31
N VAL A 59 18.40 -5.03 -3.52
CA VAL A 59 18.49 -4.08 -2.40
C VAL A 59 19.37 -2.93 -2.83
N ASN A 60 18.88 -1.70 -2.68
CA ASN A 60 19.64 -0.49 -2.94
C ASN A 60 20.42 -0.14 -1.66
N PHE A 61 21.73 -0.40 -1.64
CA PHE A 61 22.56 -0.05 -0.47
C PHE A 61 22.96 1.44 -0.42
N GLU A 62 22.69 2.17 -1.50
CA GLU A 62 22.91 3.60 -1.66
C GLU A 62 21.62 4.24 -2.23
N PRO A 63 21.46 5.58 -2.17
CA PRO A 63 20.28 6.27 -2.71
C PRO A 63 20.07 5.92 -4.19
N MET A 64 18.83 5.69 -4.60
CA MET A 64 18.49 5.30 -5.96
C MET A 64 17.10 5.80 -6.34
N GLY A 65 17.00 6.44 -7.51
CA GLY A 65 15.74 7.03 -7.98
C GLY A 65 15.22 8.07 -6.98
N PRO A 66 13.95 7.99 -6.54
CA PRO A 66 13.40 8.95 -5.59
C PRO A 66 13.78 8.67 -4.13
N HIS A 67 14.45 7.55 -3.86
CA HIS A 67 14.73 7.08 -2.50
C HIS A 67 16.07 7.65 -1.99
N PRO A 68 16.05 8.43 -0.89
CA PRO A 68 17.19 9.23 -0.43
C PRO A 68 18.24 8.45 0.37
N CYS A 69 17.98 7.18 0.68
CA CYS A 69 18.87 6.33 1.47
C CYS A 69 18.80 4.88 1.01
N GLY A 70 19.46 3.98 1.75
CA GLY A 70 19.40 2.56 1.47
C GLY A 70 17.97 2.06 1.57
N SER A 71 17.53 1.28 0.59
CA SER A 71 16.15 0.82 0.51
C SER A 71 15.96 -0.50 -0.23
N TYR A 72 14.83 -1.14 0.01
CA TYR A 72 14.28 -2.13 -0.91
C TYR A 72 12.76 -2.01 -0.99
N GLU A 73 12.22 -2.39 -2.13
CA GLU A 73 10.79 -2.37 -2.44
C GLU A 73 10.13 -3.70 -2.09
N ILE A 74 8.88 -3.66 -1.66
CA ILE A 74 7.95 -4.78 -1.60
C ILE A 74 6.67 -4.37 -2.35
N TRP A 75 6.32 -5.13 -3.39
CA TRP A 75 5.01 -5.05 -4.04
C TRP A 75 3.97 -5.83 -3.25
N CYS A 76 2.76 -5.29 -3.12
CA CYS A 76 1.64 -5.93 -2.44
C CYS A 76 0.32 -5.64 -3.19
N PRO A 77 -0.51 -6.66 -3.48
CA PRO A 77 -1.85 -6.44 -3.97
C PRO A 77 -2.78 -6.02 -2.83
N SER A 78 -3.88 -5.33 -3.15
CA SER A 78 -4.88 -4.85 -2.18
C SER A 78 -5.43 -5.95 -1.27
N GLU A 79 -5.55 -7.16 -1.82
CA GLU A 79 -6.03 -8.38 -1.17
C GLU A 79 -5.15 -8.82 0.01
N SER A 80 -3.90 -8.36 0.06
CA SER A 80 -2.95 -8.66 1.14
C SER A 80 -2.46 -7.42 1.89
N PHE A 81 -2.96 -6.24 1.53
CA PHE A 81 -2.47 -4.97 2.08
C PHE A 81 -2.60 -4.91 3.59
N ALA A 82 -3.80 -5.17 4.15
CA ALA A 82 -4.04 -5.06 5.59
C ALA A 82 -3.14 -6.02 6.40
N SER A 83 -2.97 -7.26 5.92
CA SER A 83 -2.13 -8.27 6.56
C SER A 83 -0.64 -7.88 6.56
N LEU A 84 -0.12 -7.44 5.40
CA LEU A 84 1.27 -7.00 5.29
C LEU A 84 1.50 -5.72 6.11
N PHE A 85 0.61 -4.73 5.97
CA PHE A 85 0.69 -3.45 6.68
C PHE A 85 0.71 -3.68 8.20
N SER A 86 -0.20 -4.51 8.72
CA SER A 86 -0.24 -4.88 10.14
C SER A 86 1.08 -5.52 10.61
N TYR A 87 1.59 -6.49 9.85
CA TYR A 87 2.87 -7.13 10.17
C TYR A 87 4.03 -6.13 10.22
N LEU A 88 4.13 -5.23 9.23
CA LEU A 88 5.19 -4.22 9.18
C LEU A 88 5.06 -3.18 10.30
N CYS A 89 3.85 -2.74 10.64
CA CYS A 89 3.60 -1.87 11.79
C CYS A 89 4.14 -2.45 13.09
N MET A 90 3.94 -3.75 13.30
CA MET A 90 4.33 -4.42 14.54
C MET A 90 5.81 -4.84 14.59
N ASN A 91 6.45 -5.07 13.43
CA ASN A 91 7.73 -5.78 13.37
C ASN A 91 8.87 -5.02 12.68
N ARG A 92 8.67 -3.77 12.21
CA ARG A 92 9.74 -3.00 11.53
C ARG A 92 10.87 -2.53 12.43
N GLY A 93 10.69 -2.58 13.76
CA GLY A 93 11.60 -1.94 14.71
C GLY A 93 11.75 -0.44 14.43
N GLU A 94 13.00 0.01 14.27
CA GLU A 94 13.34 1.42 14.01
C GLU A 94 13.31 1.82 12.52
N LEU A 95 13.08 0.88 11.60
CA LEU A 95 13.13 1.14 10.16
C LEU A 95 11.94 1.98 9.70
N SER A 96 12.17 2.96 8.84
CA SER A 96 11.08 3.75 8.27
C SER A 96 10.57 3.11 6.97
N ILE A 97 9.27 3.16 6.72
CA ILE A 97 8.66 2.51 5.56
C ILE A 97 7.79 3.52 4.81
N LEU A 98 8.18 3.84 3.58
CA LEU A 98 7.33 4.58 2.64
C LEU A 98 6.28 3.62 2.10
N VAL A 99 5.00 3.97 2.18
CA VAL A 99 3.90 3.21 1.59
C VAL A 99 3.21 4.08 0.57
N HIS A 100 3.05 3.62 -0.68
CA HIS A 100 2.34 4.40 -1.68
C HIS A 100 1.55 3.50 -2.65
N PRO A 101 0.47 4.03 -3.25
CA PRO A 101 -0.28 3.32 -4.27
C PRO A 101 0.55 3.16 -5.55
N LEU A 102 0.22 2.18 -6.38
CA LEU A 102 0.90 1.91 -7.64
C LEU A 102 -0.02 2.23 -8.83
N THR A 103 -0.12 3.51 -9.21
CA THR A 103 -0.98 3.97 -10.31
C THR A 103 -0.17 4.51 -11.49
N GLN A 104 -0.87 4.98 -12.53
CA GLN A 104 -0.28 5.71 -13.66
C GLN A 104 0.35 7.05 -13.26
N LEU A 105 0.02 7.58 -12.08
CA LEU A 105 0.45 8.88 -11.59
C LEU A 105 1.58 8.73 -10.56
N GLN A 106 2.67 8.07 -10.96
CA GLN A 106 3.76 7.67 -10.06
C GLN A 106 4.29 8.83 -9.20
N ARG A 107 4.46 10.03 -9.78
CA ARG A 107 4.92 11.20 -9.02
C ARG A 107 3.91 11.62 -7.95
N THR A 108 2.63 11.68 -8.28
CA THR A 108 1.55 11.97 -7.31
C THR A 108 1.45 10.89 -6.25
N ASP A 109 1.67 9.62 -6.61
CA ASP A 109 1.65 8.51 -5.67
C ASP A 109 2.76 8.64 -4.62
N HIS A 110 3.98 9.03 -5.05
CA HIS A 110 5.12 9.28 -4.17
C HIS A 110 5.04 10.64 -3.44
N ASP A 111 4.20 11.57 -3.89
CA ASP A 111 4.11 12.91 -3.32
C ASP A 111 2.91 13.05 -2.38
N GLU A 112 1.71 12.99 -2.93
CA GLU A 112 0.48 13.37 -2.23
C GLU A 112 -0.24 12.16 -1.61
N ARG A 113 -0.10 10.97 -2.21
CA ARG A 113 -0.86 9.77 -1.80
C ARG A 113 -0.06 8.79 -0.95
N LYS A 114 1.18 9.13 -0.61
CA LYS A 114 2.03 8.32 0.24
C LYS A 114 1.61 8.38 1.71
N ALA A 115 1.93 7.31 2.42
CA ALA A 115 1.92 7.23 3.87
C ALA A 115 3.31 6.77 4.37
N TRP A 116 3.51 6.87 5.68
CA TRP A 116 4.72 6.41 6.34
C TRP A 116 4.39 5.54 7.54
N ILE A 117 5.12 4.44 7.68
CA ILE A 117 5.23 3.73 8.96
C ILE A 117 6.56 4.12 9.58
N GLY A 118 6.51 4.85 10.70
CA GLY A 118 7.69 5.46 11.31
C GLY A 118 7.98 6.87 10.79
N ASN A 119 9.25 7.27 10.80
CA ASN A 119 9.64 8.64 10.47
C ASN A 119 9.68 8.88 8.96
N PRO A 120 9.11 9.98 8.45
CA PRO A 120 9.16 10.28 7.03
C PRO A 120 10.55 10.70 6.57
N PHE A 121 10.89 10.37 5.33
CA PHE A 121 12.07 10.89 4.64
C PHE A 121 11.66 11.86 3.53
N PRO A 122 12.50 12.87 3.21
CA PRO A 122 12.30 13.69 2.02
C PRO A 122 12.51 12.82 0.77
N ILE A 123 11.54 12.84 -0.14
CA ILE A 123 11.58 12.06 -1.39
C ILE A 123 11.99 12.98 -2.54
N ASP A 124 12.97 12.56 -3.35
CA ASP A 124 13.37 13.31 -4.54
C ASP A 124 12.45 12.96 -5.72
N LEU A 125 11.45 13.82 -5.93
CA LEU A 125 10.47 13.64 -7.00
C LEU A 125 11.00 14.00 -8.39
N SER A 126 12.23 14.54 -8.51
CA SER A 126 12.77 15.02 -9.80
C SER A 126 12.97 13.91 -10.83
N THR A 127 13.14 12.66 -10.36
CA THR A 127 13.39 11.49 -11.20
C THR A 127 12.11 10.75 -11.62
N LEU A 128 10.95 11.12 -11.07
CA LEU A 128 9.69 10.44 -11.32
C LEU A 128 8.93 11.06 -12.52
N PRO A 129 8.39 10.23 -13.42
CA PRO A 129 7.57 10.72 -14.52
C PRO A 129 6.25 11.30 -13.99
N LEU A 130 5.74 12.33 -14.67
CA LEU A 130 4.45 12.94 -14.33
C LEU A 130 3.29 11.98 -14.58
N ASN A 131 3.35 11.24 -15.68
CA ASN A 131 2.37 10.24 -16.08
C ASN A 131 3.10 9.03 -16.69
N GLY A 132 2.50 7.85 -16.59
CA GLY A 132 2.98 6.63 -17.23
C GLY A 132 1.88 5.59 -17.39
N ASP A 133 2.25 4.41 -17.84
CA ASP A 133 1.35 3.27 -17.92
C ASP A 133 1.05 2.68 -16.54
N LEU A 134 -0.03 1.89 -16.46
CA LEU A 134 -0.39 1.21 -15.21
C LEU A 134 0.68 0.15 -14.89
N PRO A 135 1.31 0.17 -13.71
CA PRO A 135 2.46 -0.70 -13.46
C PRO A 135 2.00 -2.13 -13.11
N LEU A 136 1.79 -2.98 -14.11
CA LEU A 136 1.48 -4.39 -13.93
C LEU A 136 2.76 -5.19 -13.60
N GLN A 137 3.24 -5.09 -12.36
CA GLN A 137 4.55 -5.64 -11.99
C GLN A 137 4.56 -7.18 -11.90
N TYR A 138 3.48 -7.79 -11.39
CA TYR A 138 3.38 -9.25 -11.21
C TYR A 138 2.06 -9.84 -11.74
N PRO A 139 1.74 -9.69 -13.03
CA PRO A 139 0.44 -10.10 -13.60
C PRO A 139 0.20 -11.62 -13.53
N SER A 140 1.28 -12.43 -13.46
CA SER A 140 1.19 -13.88 -13.32
C SER A 140 0.50 -14.33 -12.02
N LEU A 141 0.49 -13.48 -10.99
CA LEU A 141 -0.18 -13.77 -9.73
C LEU A 141 -1.70 -13.61 -9.80
N LYS A 142 -2.23 -12.93 -10.84
CA LYS A 142 -3.67 -12.68 -11.01
C LYS A 142 -4.33 -12.04 -9.79
N LEU A 143 -3.65 -11.05 -9.20
CA LEU A 143 -4.11 -10.24 -8.06
C LEU A 143 -4.02 -8.77 -8.42
N GLY A 144 -4.59 -7.90 -7.59
CA GLY A 144 -4.54 -6.46 -7.81
C GLY A 144 -5.19 -6.08 -9.13
N TYR A 145 -4.50 -5.32 -9.98
CA TYR A 145 -5.02 -4.91 -11.29
C TYR A 145 -5.19 -6.08 -12.27
N SER A 146 -4.57 -7.23 -11.99
CA SER A 146 -4.67 -8.45 -12.81
C SER A 146 -5.69 -9.46 -12.28
N SER A 147 -6.47 -9.11 -11.26
CA SER A 147 -7.44 -10.03 -10.64
C SER A 147 -8.62 -10.33 -11.57
N PRO A 148 -8.94 -11.61 -11.84
CA PRO A 148 -10.12 -12.01 -12.60
C PRO A 148 -11.37 -12.13 -11.72
N ALA A 149 -11.21 -12.02 -10.39
CA ALA A 149 -12.30 -12.22 -9.45
C ALA A 149 -13.32 -11.07 -9.60
N PRO A 150 -14.61 -11.36 -9.83
CA PRO A 150 -15.61 -10.32 -9.86
C PRO A 150 -15.73 -9.68 -8.47
N GLY A 151 -15.69 -8.36 -8.41
CA GLY A 151 -16.05 -7.61 -7.21
C GLY A 151 -17.55 -7.70 -6.91
N LEU A 152 -17.96 -7.21 -5.74
CA LEU A 152 -19.37 -7.06 -5.39
C LEU A 152 -20.08 -6.11 -6.37
N SER A 153 -21.32 -6.44 -6.72
CA SER A 153 -22.18 -5.58 -7.52
C SER A 153 -22.50 -4.26 -6.79
N LEU A 154 -22.88 -3.22 -7.52
CA LEU A 154 -23.32 -1.96 -6.90
C LEU A 154 -24.56 -2.15 -6.04
N GLU A 155 -25.46 -3.07 -6.41
CA GLU A 155 -26.66 -3.39 -5.63
C GLU A 155 -26.30 -4.07 -4.31
N ASP A 156 -25.38 -5.03 -4.33
CA ASP A 156 -24.92 -5.70 -3.11
C ASP A 156 -24.13 -4.75 -2.20
N ARG A 157 -23.31 -3.85 -2.78
CA ARG A 157 -22.62 -2.79 -2.03
C ARG A 157 -23.62 -1.87 -1.33
N LYS A 158 -24.70 -1.47 -2.00
CA LYS A 158 -25.76 -0.64 -1.40
C LYS A 158 -26.48 -1.39 -0.29
N ARG A 159 -26.87 -2.65 -0.52
CA ARG A 159 -27.52 -3.49 0.50
C ARG A 159 -26.65 -3.65 1.75
N LEU A 160 -25.33 -3.83 1.58
CA LEU A 160 -24.40 -3.87 2.70
C LEU A 160 -24.32 -2.53 3.42
N GLY A 161 -24.29 -1.41 2.69
CA GLY A 161 -24.35 -0.06 3.27
C GLY A 161 -25.60 0.15 4.12
N ASP A 162 -26.78 -0.18 3.60
CA ASP A 162 -28.06 -0.06 4.32
C ASP A 162 -28.05 -0.89 5.61
N ALA A 163 -27.51 -2.12 5.55
CA ALA A 163 -27.38 -3.00 6.71
C ALA A 163 -26.41 -2.44 7.77
N VAL A 164 -25.31 -1.79 7.35
CA VAL A 164 -24.40 -1.11 8.28
C VAL A 164 -25.11 0.05 8.98
N GLU A 165 -25.81 0.91 8.23
CA GLU A 165 -26.54 2.05 8.81
C GLU A 165 -27.66 1.61 9.76
N ASP A 166 -28.34 0.50 9.46
CA ASP A 166 -29.36 -0.07 10.36
C ASP A 166 -28.78 -0.51 11.70
N ILE A 167 -27.57 -1.09 11.71
CA ILE A 167 -26.86 -1.45 12.95
C ILE A 167 -26.40 -0.18 13.69
N LEU A 168 -25.79 0.76 12.98
CA LEU A 168 -25.20 1.97 13.59
C LEU A 168 -26.24 2.91 14.22
N LYS A 169 -27.53 2.83 13.85
CA LYS A 169 -28.62 3.53 14.55
C LYS A 169 -28.68 3.23 16.06
N GLY A 170 -28.21 2.05 16.48
CA GLY A 170 -28.15 1.65 17.89
C GLY A 170 -26.85 2.01 18.60
N GLU A 171 -25.83 2.50 17.89
CA GLU A 171 -24.49 2.77 18.43
C GLU A 171 -24.34 4.26 18.76
N GLU A 172 -24.38 4.63 20.05
CA GLU A 172 -24.41 6.04 20.49
C GLU A 172 -23.20 6.87 20.05
N GLU A 173 -22.04 6.22 19.86
CA GLU A 173 -20.80 6.88 19.43
C GLU A 173 -20.67 6.95 17.89
N ALA A 174 -21.57 6.31 17.14
CA ALA A 174 -21.55 6.33 15.68
C ALA A 174 -22.26 7.60 15.15
N ALA A 175 -21.53 8.41 14.38
CA ALA A 175 -22.14 9.55 13.70
C ALA A 175 -23.14 9.07 12.63
N PRO A 176 -24.38 9.58 12.60
CA PRO A 176 -25.36 9.17 11.59
C PRO A 176 -24.95 9.67 10.21
N ALA A 177 -25.19 8.87 9.17
CA ALA A 177 -25.02 9.32 7.80
C ALA A 177 -25.94 10.52 7.48
N PRO A 178 -25.48 11.52 6.71
CA PRO A 178 -26.33 12.60 6.24
C PRO A 178 -27.49 12.08 5.39
N SER A 179 -28.63 12.76 5.43
CA SER A 179 -29.75 12.47 4.52
C SER A 179 -29.31 12.61 3.05
N PRO A 180 -29.81 11.75 2.14
CA PRO A 180 -29.51 11.82 0.71
C PRO A 180 -29.83 13.16 0.04
#